data_AF-A0A1L9SZY2-F1
#
_entry.id   AF-A0A1L9SZY2-F1
#
_cell.length_a   1.000
_cell.length_b   1.000
_cell.length_c   1.000
_cell.angle_alpha   90.00
_cell.angle_beta   90.00
_cell.angle_gamma   90.00
#
_symmetry.space_group_name_H-M   'P 1'
#
loop_
_entity.id
_entity.type
_entity.pdbx_description
1 polymer ?
#
loop_
_entity_poly.entity_id
_entity_poly.type
_entity_poly.pdbx_seq_one_letter_code
_entity_poly.pdbx_strand_id
1 'polypeptide(L)'
;MHYSTLLSLLPLLPLASAICPGYNYAFFNDDDDPMFYTTTTDCVVVKGEPCTNVCMCEWWGCGPAGSVNSVKVNGLWYTCRDDPNKGKCGPNEMSQVANNAPESCCRNDGQRNLLEGRISKRHASVIEETNTILDRHVDEYEHARRSGYDLDVVRRQQKAKVAEAMRREEAVANLI
;
A
#
# COMPACT_ATOMS: atom_id res chain seq x y z
N MET A 1 15.21 45.70 20.60
CA MET A 1 14.46 44.79 19.72
C MET A 1 15.39 43.64 19.35
N HIS A 2 15.27 42.50 20.02
CA HIS A 2 16.00 41.28 19.67
C HIS A 2 14.98 40.20 19.35
N TYR A 3 14.80 39.92 18.05
CA TYR A 3 14.04 38.77 17.60
C TYR A 3 14.96 37.56 17.64
N SER A 4 14.80 36.71 18.65
CA SER A 4 15.38 35.37 18.66
C SER A 4 14.75 34.57 17.52
N THR A 5 15.52 34.33 16.47
CA THR A 5 15.24 33.30 15.47
C THR A 5 15.33 31.92 16.13
N LEU A 6 14.18 31.40 16.54
CA LEU A 6 13.98 29.97 16.78
C LEU A 6 14.14 29.24 15.44
N LEU A 7 15.33 28.68 15.21
CA LEU A 7 15.50 27.62 14.22
C LEU A 7 14.72 26.40 14.74
N SER A 8 13.47 26.26 14.30
CA SER A 8 12.73 25.01 14.42
C SER A 8 13.47 23.95 13.60
N LEU A 9 14.24 23.11 14.29
CA LEU A 9 14.63 21.79 13.81
C LEU A 9 13.35 21.00 13.56
N LEU A 10 12.84 21.04 12.32
CA LEU A 10 11.87 20.05 11.88
C LEU A 10 12.55 18.68 12.06
N PRO A 11 11.95 17.73 12.79
CA PRO A 11 12.45 16.37 12.78
C PRO A 11 12.39 15.90 11.33
N LEU A 12 13.55 15.53 10.79
CA LEU A 12 13.65 14.69 9.61
C LEU A 12 13.01 13.36 9.99
N LEU A 13 11.69 13.29 9.87
CA LEU A 13 10.98 12.03 10.00
C LEU A 13 11.66 11.06 9.03
N PRO A 14 12.10 9.88 9.49
CA PRO A 14 12.65 8.88 8.58
C PRO A 14 11.59 8.66 7.51
N LEU A 15 11.95 8.98 6.26
CA LEU A 15 11.09 8.74 5.13
C LEU A 15 10.83 7.23 5.14
N ALA A 16 9.61 6.84 5.50
CA ALA A 16 9.21 5.45 5.47
C ALA A 16 9.50 4.94 4.07
N SER A 17 10.47 4.03 3.93
CA SER A 17 10.70 3.33 2.69
C SER A 17 9.37 2.66 2.34
N ALA A 18 8.80 2.93 1.17
CA ALA A 18 7.55 2.30 0.78
C ALA A 18 7.72 0.78 0.88
N ILE A 19 6.97 0.13 1.76
CA ILE A 19 7.15 -1.29 2.07
C ILE A 19 6.76 -2.22 0.93
N CYS A 20 5.98 -1.74 -0.03
CA CYS A 20 5.52 -2.48 -1.19
C CYS A 20 5.64 -1.60 -2.45
N PRO A 21 6.83 -1.53 -3.08
CA PRO A 21 7.02 -0.90 -4.40
C PRO A 21 5.94 -1.27 -5.42
N GLY A 22 5.19 -0.31 -5.97
CA GLY A 22 4.26 -0.63 -7.05
C GLY A 22 2.97 -1.35 -6.60
N TYR A 23 2.57 -1.17 -5.34
CA TYR A 23 1.30 -1.65 -4.80
C TYR A 23 0.55 -0.52 -4.08
N ASN A 24 -0.75 -0.74 -3.85
CA ASN A 24 -1.60 0.21 -3.13
C ASN A 24 -1.52 -0.03 -1.61
N TYR A 25 -1.50 -1.29 -1.21
CA TYR A 25 -1.58 -1.72 0.19
C TYR A 25 -0.62 -2.86 0.46
N ALA A 26 -0.47 -3.17 1.75
CA ALA A 26 0.30 -4.30 2.25
C ALA A 26 -0.52 -5.04 3.30
N PHE A 27 -0.38 -6.36 3.33
CA PHE A 27 -1.02 -7.23 4.31
C PHE A 27 0.01 -7.74 5.30
N PHE A 28 -0.36 -7.75 6.57
CA PHE A 28 0.43 -8.27 7.68
C PHE A 28 -0.40 -9.29 8.45
N ASN A 29 0.27 -10.38 8.78
CA ASN A 29 -0.17 -11.35 9.76
C ASN A 29 0.78 -11.24 10.95
N ASP A 30 0.24 -11.01 12.14
CA ASP A 30 0.99 -11.13 13.37
C ASP A 30 0.95 -12.62 13.76
N ASP A 31 2.07 -13.33 13.65
CA ASP A 31 2.07 -14.77 13.97
C ASP A 31 1.95 -15.04 15.48
N ASP A 32 2.21 -14.01 16.33
CA ASP A 32 2.22 -14.12 17.79
C ASP A 32 0.89 -13.70 18.44
N ASP A 33 0.02 -12.99 17.71
CA ASP A 33 -1.32 -12.54 18.12
C ASP A 33 -2.29 -12.79 16.95
N PRO A 34 -3.49 -13.36 17.10
CA PRO A 34 -4.45 -13.53 15.99
C PRO A 34 -4.99 -12.22 15.36
N MET A 35 -4.16 -11.19 15.23
CA MET A 35 -4.41 -9.88 14.65
C MET A 35 -3.86 -9.80 13.23
N PHE A 36 -4.72 -9.36 12.32
CA PHE A 36 -4.37 -9.16 10.92
C PHE A 36 -4.51 -7.70 10.54
N TYR A 37 -3.60 -7.21 9.71
CA TYR A 37 -3.58 -5.81 9.31
C TYR A 37 -3.50 -5.64 7.79
N THR A 38 -4.26 -4.67 7.28
CA THR A 38 -4.03 -4.07 5.96
C THR A 38 -3.55 -2.65 6.18
N THR A 39 -2.46 -2.29 5.53
CA THR A 39 -1.84 -0.97 5.66
C THR A 39 -1.63 -0.33 4.30
N THR A 40 -1.54 0.99 4.28
CA THR A 40 -0.96 1.70 3.13
C THR A 40 0.54 1.38 3.04
N THR A 41 1.16 1.72 1.90
CA THR A 41 2.62 1.57 1.73
C THR A 41 3.47 2.44 2.66
N ASP A 42 2.85 3.37 3.39
CA ASP A 42 3.44 4.21 4.44
C ASP A 42 3.29 3.64 5.85
N CYS A 43 2.90 2.36 5.97
CA CYS A 43 2.69 1.69 7.27
C CYS A 43 1.56 2.30 8.12
N VAL A 44 0.62 2.99 7.48
CA VAL A 44 -0.62 3.44 8.13
C VAL A 44 -1.64 2.33 8.03
N VAL A 45 -2.09 1.82 9.17
CA VAL A 45 -3.14 0.79 9.24
C VAL A 45 -4.46 1.37 8.75
N VAL A 46 -5.02 0.76 7.71
CA VAL A 46 -6.37 1.08 7.19
C VAL A 46 -7.40 0.08 7.64
N LYS A 47 -6.96 -1.12 8.01
CA LYS A 47 -7.80 -2.14 8.63
C LYS A 47 -6.96 -3.01 9.58
N GLY A 48 -7.46 -3.25 10.79
CA GLY A 48 -6.91 -4.21 11.74
C GLY A 48 -8.05 -4.92 12.47
N GLU A 49 -8.01 -6.24 12.59
CA GLU A 49 -9.05 -7.01 13.29
C GLU A 49 -8.51 -8.36 13.77
N PRO A 50 -8.91 -8.83 14.96
CA PRO A 50 -8.61 -10.18 15.38
C PRO A 50 -9.45 -11.19 14.59
N CYS A 51 -8.84 -12.28 14.12
CA CYS A 51 -9.56 -13.32 13.39
C CYS A 51 -9.06 -14.73 13.74
N THR A 52 -9.96 -15.66 14.09
CA THR A 52 -9.53 -17.06 14.30
C THR A 52 -9.17 -17.75 12.98
N ASN A 53 -9.80 -17.34 11.88
CA ASN A 53 -9.51 -17.81 10.54
C ASN A 53 -9.64 -16.64 9.57
N VAL A 54 -8.50 -16.05 9.19
CA VAL A 54 -8.42 -14.88 8.31
C VAL A 54 -9.21 -15.04 7.01
N CYS A 55 -9.34 -16.27 6.49
CA CYS A 55 -10.07 -16.58 5.26
C CYS A 55 -11.60 -16.49 5.39
N MET A 56 -12.11 -16.46 6.63
CA MET A 56 -13.55 -16.27 6.90
C MET A 56 -13.86 -14.82 7.29
N CYS A 57 -12.84 -13.98 7.48
CA CYS A 57 -13.03 -12.58 7.79
C CYS A 57 -13.40 -11.80 6.54
N GLU A 58 -14.31 -10.83 6.70
CA GLU A 58 -14.91 -10.09 5.58
C GLU A 58 -13.88 -9.30 4.73
N TRP A 59 -12.74 -8.96 5.32
CA TRP A 59 -11.76 -8.03 4.79
C TRP A 59 -10.62 -8.69 4.03
N TRP A 60 -10.50 -10.02 4.14
CA TRP A 60 -9.39 -10.77 3.56
C TRP A 60 -9.94 -11.95 2.78
N GLY A 61 -9.43 -12.15 1.58
CA GLY A 61 -9.69 -13.34 0.78
C GLY A 61 -8.45 -14.23 0.79
N CYS A 62 -8.67 -15.54 0.87
CA CYS A 62 -7.60 -16.51 0.77
C CYS A 62 -7.59 -17.23 -0.57
N GLY A 63 -6.39 -17.61 -1.01
CA GLY A 63 -6.20 -18.51 -2.13
C GLY A 63 -6.43 -19.97 -1.75
N PRO A 64 -6.37 -20.89 -2.73
CA PRO A 64 -6.51 -22.33 -2.49
C PRO A 64 -5.52 -22.92 -1.48
N ALA A 65 -4.36 -22.29 -1.32
CA ALA A 65 -3.32 -22.70 -0.37
C ALA A 65 -3.59 -22.24 1.08
N GLY A 66 -4.67 -21.48 1.32
CA GLY A 66 -5.01 -20.96 2.64
C GLY A 66 -4.30 -19.66 3.04
N SER A 67 -3.39 -19.14 2.22
CA SER A 67 -2.76 -17.82 2.43
C SER A 67 -3.65 -16.69 1.90
N VAL A 68 -3.54 -15.51 2.53
CA VAL A 68 -4.26 -14.32 2.08
C VAL A 68 -3.76 -13.90 0.70
N ASN A 69 -4.66 -13.87 -0.27
CA ASN A 69 -4.38 -13.49 -1.65
C ASN A 69 -5.19 -12.26 -2.10
N SER A 70 -6.01 -11.70 -1.22
CA SER A 70 -6.69 -10.44 -1.48
C SER A 70 -7.08 -9.72 -0.20
N VAL A 71 -7.12 -8.39 -0.25
CA VAL A 71 -7.64 -7.53 0.81
C VAL A 71 -8.81 -6.71 0.26
N LYS A 72 -9.76 -6.35 1.12
CA LYS A 72 -10.87 -5.46 0.81
C LYS A 72 -10.68 -4.13 1.52
N VAL A 73 -10.53 -3.05 0.77
CA VAL A 73 -10.41 -1.69 1.30
C VAL A 73 -11.46 -0.81 0.64
N ASN A 74 -12.24 -0.08 1.43
CA ASN A 74 -13.35 0.75 0.96
C ASN A 74 -14.32 0.02 0.01
N GLY A 75 -14.59 -1.25 0.30
CA GLY A 75 -15.49 -2.09 -0.49
C GLY A 75 -14.92 -2.62 -1.81
N LEU A 76 -13.66 -2.30 -2.14
CA LEU A 76 -12.95 -2.76 -3.33
C LEU A 76 -11.94 -3.85 -2.99
N TRP A 77 -11.81 -4.83 -3.88
CA TRP A 77 -10.83 -5.89 -3.77
C TRP A 77 -9.49 -5.49 -4.38
N TYR A 78 -8.44 -5.92 -3.71
CA TYR A 78 -7.05 -5.78 -4.13
C TYR A 78 -6.42 -7.17 -4.10
N THR A 79 -5.83 -7.61 -5.20
CA THR A 79 -5.10 -8.88 -5.28
C THR A 79 -3.76 -8.73 -4.58
N CYS A 80 -3.44 -9.65 -3.67
CA CYS A 80 -2.19 -9.69 -2.93
C CYS A 80 -1.25 -10.77 -3.49
N ARG A 81 0.04 -10.44 -3.55
CA ARG A 81 1.12 -11.36 -3.95
C ARG A 81 2.33 -11.12 -3.06
N ASP A 82 3.11 -12.17 -2.84
CA ASP A 82 4.42 -11.98 -2.22
C ASP A 82 5.33 -11.19 -3.19
N ASP A 83 6.09 -10.24 -2.65
CA ASP A 83 7.02 -9.42 -3.42
C ASP A 83 8.41 -9.49 -2.77
N PRO A 84 9.45 -9.98 -3.47
CA PRO A 84 10.78 -10.14 -2.90
C PRO A 84 11.47 -8.80 -2.60
N ASN A 85 10.99 -7.69 -3.17
CA ASN A 85 11.52 -6.35 -2.94
C ASN A 85 10.74 -5.59 -1.86
N LYS A 86 9.85 -6.27 -1.13
CA LYS A 86 9.11 -5.65 -0.02
C LYS A 86 10.08 -5.21 1.09
N GLY A 87 9.86 -3.98 1.55
CA GLY A 87 10.59 -3.39 2.66
C GLY A 87 10.02 -3.83 4.01
N LYS A 88 10.47 -3.14 5.07
CA LYS A 88 9.90 -3.27 6.41
C LYS A 88 9.37 -1.92 6.85
N CYS A 89 8.34 -1.94 7.68
CA CYS A 89 7.95 -0.74 8.38
C CYS A 89 9.09 -0.30 9.29
N GLY A 90 9.41 0.99 9.25
CA GLY A 90 10.45 1.56 10.12
C GLY A 90 10.05 1.49 11.61
N PRO A 91 10.98 1.89 12.49
CA PRO A 91 10.67 2.01 13.91
C PRO A 91 9.66 3.15 14.11
N ASN A 92 8.40 2.78 14.31
CA ASN A 92 7.33 3.70 14.67
C ASN A 92 6.53 3.05 15.79
N GLU A 93 6.81 3.41 17.03
CA GLU A 93 6.19 2.82 18.23
C GLU A 93 4.65 2.91 18.24
N MET A 94 4.06 3.79 17.41
CA MET A 94 2.61 3.93 17.29
C MET A 94 1.96 3.03 16.22
N SER A 95 2.74 2.36 15.38
CA SER A 95 2.21 1.46 14.35
C SER A 95 2.23 0.01 14.84
N GLN A 96 1.09 -0.66 14.78
CA GLN A 96 0.95 -2.08 15.16
C GLN A 96 1.81 -3.01 14.29
N VAL A 97 2.28 -2.52 13.13
CA VAL A 97 3.14 -3.26 12.20
C VAL A 97 4.60 -2.79 12.23
N ALA A 98 4.99 -2.04 13.27
CA ALA A 98 6.34 -1.51 13.38
C ALA A 98 7.41 -2.61 13.34
N ASN A 99 8.50 -2.36 12.62
CA ASN A 99 9.62 -3.29 12.41
C ASN A 99 9.28 -4.61 11.69
N ASN A 100 8.02 -4.82 11.29
CA ASN A 100 7.60 -6.02 10.57
C ASN A 100 7.69 -5.83 9.05
N ALA A 101 7.94 -6.93 8.34
CA ALA A 101 7.76 -7.00 6.90
C ALA A 101 6.30 -7.41 6.62
N PRO A 102 5.66 -6.87 5.57
CA PRO A 102 4.37 -7.38 5.15
C PRO A 102 4.51 -8.83 4.67
N GLU A 103 3.48 -9.63 4.88
CA GLU A 103 3.39 -10.97 4.29
C GLU A 103 3.20 -10.85 2.78
N SER A 104 2.35 -9.93 2.33
CA SER A 104 2.10 -9.72 0.89
C SER A 104 1.79 -8.25 0.56
N CYS A 105 1.97 -7.92 -0.71
CA CYS A 105 1.70 -6.60 -1.27
C CYS A 105 0.48 -6.67 -2.19
N CYS A 106 -0.42 -5.69 -2.09
CA CYS A 106 -1.76 -5.78 -2.65
C CYS A 106 -2.09 -4.63 -3.61
N ARG A 107 -2.68 -4.98 -4.76
CA ARG A 107 -2.95 -4.07 -5.87
C ARG A 107 -4.38 -4.14 -6.35
N ASN A 108 -4.95 -3.01 -6.77
CA ASN A 108 -6.37 -2.90 -7.07
C ASN A 108 -6.80 -3.87 -8.19
N ASP A 109 -7.74 -4.76 -7.87
CA ASP A 109 -8.27 -5.76 -8.79
C ASP A 109 -9.46 -5.18 -9.56
N GLY A 110 -9.17 -4.25 -10.47
CA GLY A 110 -10.17 -3.55 -11.27
C GLY A 110 -11.09 -4.50 -12.04
N GLN A 111 -10.57 -5.62 -12.53
CA GLN A 111 -11.35 -6.61 -13.27
C GLN A 111 -12.36 -7.32 -12.36
N ARG A 112 -11.92 -7.84 -11.20
CA ARG A 112 -12.83 -8.46 -10.23
C ARG A 112 -13.87 -7.46 -9.74
N ASN A 113 -13.45 -6.25 -9.40
CA ASN A 113 -14.34 -5.19 -8.92
C ASN A 113 -15.42 -4.85 -9.97
N LEU A 114 -15.06 -4.84 -11.26
CA LEU A 114 -16.02 -4.63 -12.34
C LEU A 114 -17.00 -5.80 -12.48
N LEU A 115 -16.50 -7.04 -12.44
CA LEU A 115 -17.32 -8.25 -12.57
C LEU A 115 -18.30 -8.43 -11.39
N GLU A 116 -17.88 -8.06 -10.19
CA GLU A 116 -18.73 -8.05 -8.99
C GLU A 116 -19.67 -6.84 -8.92
N GLY A 117 -19.68 -5.96 -9.93
CA GLY A 117 -20.55 -4.78 -9.97
C GLY A 117 -20.22 -3.69 -8.95
N ARG A 118 -18.99 -3.70 -8.41
CA ARG A 118 -18.53 -2.72 -7.41
C ARG A 118 -18.12 -1.38 -8.03
N ILE A 119 -17.76 -1.40 -9.31
CA ILE A 119 -17.27 -0.24 -10.04
C ILE A 119 -17.82 -0.20 -11.47
N SER A 120 -17.87 0.99 -12.06
CA SER A 120 -18.18 1.17 -13.48
C SER A 120 -17.01 0.80 -14.38
N LYS A 121 -17.27 0.58 -15.69
CA LYS A 121 -16.21 0.39 -16.70
C LYS A 121 -15.22 1.55 -16.74
N ARG A 122 -15.71 2.79 -16.55
CA ARG A 122 -14.86 3.99 -16.49
C ARG A 122 -13.91 3.93 -15.31
N HIS A 123 -14.41 3.57 -14.13
CA HIS A 123 -13.57 3.43 -12.94
C HIS A 123 -12.54 2.29 -13.13
N ALA A 124 -12.94 1.16 -13.72
CA ALA A 124 -12.02 0.07 -14.04
C ALA A 124 -10.86 0.51 -14.95
N SER A 125 -11.14 1.34 -15.96
CA SER A 125 -10.10 1.91 -16.85
C SER A 125 -9.11 2.80 -16.09
N VAL A 126 -9.58 3.61 -15.13
CA VAL A 126 -8.69 4.47 -14.32
C VAL A 126 -7.82 3.62 -13.39
N ILE A 127 -8.36 2.54 -12.83
CA ILE A 127 -7.58 1.57 -12.05
C ILE A 127 -6.50 0.93 -12.91
N GLU A 128 -6.79 0.58 -14.17
CA GLU A 128 -5.80 0.05 -15.11
C GLU A 128 -4.66 1.05 -15.40
N GLU A 129 -4.98 2.34 -15.54
CA GLU A 129 -3.99 3.41 -15.67
C GLU A 129 -3.12 3.54 -14.41
N THR A 130 -3.71 3.51 -13.21
CA THR A 130 -2.94 3.52 -11.96
C THR A 130 -2.04 2.29 -11.85
N ASN A 131 -2.56 1.13 -12.22
CA ASN A 131 -1.80 -0.11 -12.27
C ASN A 131 -0.59 0.05 -13.21
N THR A 132 -0.77 0.61 -14.40
CA THR A 132 0.34 0.88 -15.33
C THR A 132 1.41 1.81 -14.72
N ILE A 133 1.00 2.81 -13.93
CA ILE A 133 1.93 3.69 -13.20
C ILE A 133 2.73 2.88 -12.17
N LEU A 134 2.06 2.00 -11.43
CA LEU A 134 2.68 1.15 -10.42
C LEU A 134 3.68 0.16 -11.02
N ASP A 135 3.40 -0.44 -12.17
CA ASP A 135 4.35 -1.31 -12.89
C ASP A 135 5.62 -0.55 -13.27
N ARG A 136 5.44 0.64 -13.86
CA ARG A 136 6.57 1.50 -14.21
C ARG A 136 7.42 1.85 -12.97
N HIS A 137 6.81 2.00 -11.79
CA HIS A 137 7.55 2.29 -10.56
C HIS A 137 8.45 1.14 -10.10
N VAL A 138 8.08 -0.11 -10.38
CA VAL A 138 8.95 -1.26 -10.12
C VAL A 138 10.20 -1.15 -10.99
N ASP A 139 10.03 -0.92 -12.29
CA ASP A 139 11.14 -0.78 -13.24
C ASP A 139 12.04 0.43 -12.93
N GLU A 140 11.45 1.58 -12.64
CA GLU A 140 12.17 2.81 -12.26
C GLU A 140 13.01 2.59 -11.00
N TYR A 141 12.47 1.88 -10.01
CA TYR A 141 13.19 1.60 -8.77
C TYR A 141 14.36 0.63 -8.99
N GLU A 142 14.15 -0.45 -9.74
CA GLU A 142 15.21 -1.40 -10.06
C GLU A 142 16.31 -0.79 -10.94
N HIS A 143 15.95 0.10 -11.85
CA HIS A 143 16.92 0.88 -12.60
C HIS A 143 17.72 1.82 -11.69
N ALA A 144 17.06 2.52 -10.78
CA ALA A 144 17.71 3.41 -9.82
C ALA A 144 18.66 2.68 -8.89
N ARG A 145 18.26 1.51 -8.38
CA ARG A 145 19.07 0.63 -7.53
C ARG A 145 20.35 0.19 -8.24
N ARG A 146 20.25 -0.23 -9.50
CA ARG A 146 21.41 -0.64 -10.31
C ARG A 146 22.32 0.51 -10.71
N SER A 147 21.76 1.70 -10.87
CA SER A 147 22.50 2.90 -11.31
C SER A 147 23.09 3.72 -10.16
N GLY A 148 22.84 3.32 -8.91
CA GLY A 148 23.32 4.03 -7.73
C GLY A 148 22.61 5.38 -7.49
N TYR A 149 21.40 5.56 -8.01
CA TYR A 149 20.60 6.75 -7.71
C TYR A 149 20.07 6.71 -6.26
N ASP A 150 19.78 7.89 -5.73
CA ASP A 150 19.14 8.04 -4.43
C ASP A 150 17.71 7.44 -4.47
N LEU A 151 17.57 6.29 -3.81
CA LEU A 151 16.32 5.53 -3.76
C LEU A 151 15.22 6.26 -2.99
N ASP A 152 15.58 7.10 -2.02
CA ASP A 152 14.60 7.88 -1.23
C ASP A 152 13.98 8.99 -2.08
N VAL A 153 14.76 9.61 -2.96
CA VAL A 153 14.25 10.56 -3.96
C VAL A 153 13.26 9.87 -4.89
N VAL A 154 13.63 8.71 -5.44
CA VAL A 154 12.76 7.93 -6.33
C VAL A 154 11.46 7.57 -5.63
N ARG A 155 11.54 7.05 -4.39
CA ARG A 155 10.36 6.67 -3.60
C ARG A 155 9.43 7.83 -3.32
N ARG A 156 9.95 9.02 -2.97
CA ARG A 156 9.13 10.22 -2.80
C ARG A 156 8.33 10.58 -4.04
N GLN A 157 8.98 10.55 -5.21
CA GLN A 157 8.32 10.86 -6.47
C GLN A 157 7.24 9.84 -6.83
N GLN A 158 7.54 8.55 -6.65
CA GLN A 158 6.59 7.47 -6.88
C GLN A 158 5.37 7.60 -5.96
N LYS A 159 5.58 7.86 -4.67
CA LYS A 159 4.51 8.10 -3.70
C LYS A 159 3.59 9.24 -4.11
N ALA A 160 4.14 10.37 -4.56
CA ALA A 160 3.34 11.50 -5.02
C ALA A 160 2.48 11.15 -6.24
N LYS A 161 3.04 10.40 -7.21
CA LYS A 161 2.32 9.94 -8.42
C LYS A 161 1.21 8.95 -8.08
N VAL A 162 1.45 8.01 -7.16
CA VAL A 162 0.43 7.04 -6.71
C VAL A 162 -0.69 7.76 -5.96
N ALA A 163 -0.36 8.69 -5.06
CA ALA A 163 -1.37 9.47 -4.35
C ALA A 163 -2.24 10.29 -5.31
N GLU A 164 -1.66 10.85 -6.38
CA GLU A 164 -2.42 11.52 -7.42
C GLU A 164 -3.33 10.55 -8.20
N ALA A 165 -2.80 9.39 -8.60
CA ALA A 165 -3.56 8.38 -9.33
C ALA A 165 -4.74 7.83 -8.50
N MET A 166 -4.53 7.57 -7.21
CA MET A 166 -5.58 7.15 -6.28
C MET A 166 -6.67 8.23 -6.11
N ARG A 167 -6.30 9.52 -6.05
CA ARG A 167 -7.29 10.61 -6.05
C ARG A 167 -8.12 10.65 -7.34
N ARG A 168 -7.55 10.27 -8.49
CA ARG A 168 -8.30 10.16 -9.76
C ARG A 168 -9.29 8.99 -9.73
N GLU A 169 -8.89 7.85 -9.15
CA GLU A 169 -9.80 6.73 -8.91
C GLU A 169 -10.99 7.15 -8.04
N GLU A 170 -10.72 7.78 -6.89
CA GLU A 170 -11.75 8.30 -5.97
C GLU A 170 -12.69 9.30 -6.64
N ALA A 171 -12.15 10.21 -7.45
CA ALA A 171 -12.96 11.19 -8.18
C ALA A 171 -13.94 10.55 -9.16
N VAL A 172 -13.56 9.43 -9.78
CA VAL A 172 -14.45 8.67 -10.69
C VAL A 172 -15.40 7.76 -9.91
N ALA A 173 -14.99 7.25 -8.75
CA ALA A 173 -15.86 6.48 -7.87
C ALA A 173 -17.08 7.30 -7.39
N ASN A 174 -16.90 8.60 -7.13
CA ASN A 174 -17.96 9.51 -6.69
C ASN A 174 -18.91 10.00 -7.79
N LEU A 175 -18.73 9.55 -9.04
CA LEU A 175 -19.60 9.89 -10.18
C LEU A 175 -20.63 8.78 -10.49
N ILE A 176 -20.75 7.78 -9.61
CA ILE A 176 -21.64 6.63 -9.73
C ILE A 176 -22.90 6.86 -8.90
#